data_AF-A0A9Q0G1C4-F1
#
_entry.id   AF-A0A9Q0G1C4-F1
#
_cell.length_a   1.000
_cell.length_b   1.000
_cell.length_c   1.000
_cell.angle_alpha   90.00
_cell.angle_beta   90.00
_cell.angle_gamma   90.00
#
_symmetry.space_group_name_H-M   'P 1'
#
loop_
_entity.id
_entity.type
_entity.pdbx_description
1 polymer ?
#
loop_
_entity_poly.entity_id
_entity_poly.type
_entity_poly.pdbx_seq_one_letter_code
_entity_poly.pdbx_strand_id
1 'polypeptide(L)' 'MCKDIILAENRSDPHKRSRLWRFEDIQHVISKPKGAKRVEALSLDMSQISYLHLGPKSFKELYNLRLLRFYCDR' A
#
# COMPACT_ATOMS: atom_id res chain seq x y z
N MET A 1 -17.84 1.60 -7.04
CA MET A 1 -16.81 1.41 -8.10
C MET A 1 -15.65 0.59 -7.54
N CYS A 2 -14.75 0.01 -8.35
CA CYS A 2 -13.78 -1.03 -7.94
C CYS A 2 -13.01 -0.77 -6.62
N LYS A 3 -12.74 0.49 -6.25
CA LYS A 3 -12.11 0.87 -4.97
C LYS A 3 -12.92 0.41 -3.74
N ASP A 4 -14.24 0.43 -3.80
CA ASP A 4 -15.13 0.04 -2.69
C ASP A 4 -15.03 -1.47 -2.37
N ILE A 5 -14.80 -2.28 -3.41
CA ILE A 5 -14.59 -3.73 -3.28
C ILE A 5 -13.32 -3.99 -2.46
N ILE A 6 -12.26 -3.22 -2.73
CA ILE A 6 -11.00 -3.37 -2.02
C ILE A 6 -11.13 -2.90 -0.55
N LEU A 7 -11.90 -1.83 -0.29
CA LEU A 7 -12.23 -1.44 1.09
C LEU A 7 -13.02 -2.52 1.82
N ALA A 8 -13.89 -3.24 1.11
CA ALA A 8 -14.71 -4.31 1.69
C ALA A 8 -13.88 -5.56 2.08
N GLU A 9 -12.70 -5.78 1.49
CA GLU A 9 -11.80 -6.88 1.88
C GLU A 9 -11.39 -6.80 3.36
N ASN A 10 -11.16 -5.57 3.83
CA ASN A 10 -11.04 -5.28 5.25
C ASN A 10 -11.20 -3.78 5.51
N ARG A 11 -12.31 -3.36 6.13
CA ARG A 11 -12.56 -1.94 6.36
C ARG A 11 -11.61 -1.32 7.39
N SER A 12 -11.15 -2.10 8.36
CA SER A 12 -10.43 -1.59 9.53
C SER A 12 -8.91 -1.71 9.42
N ASP A 13 -8.40 -2.74 8.75
CA ASP A 13 -6.97 -3.05 8.72
C ASP A 13 -6.44 -3.14 7.28
N PRO A 14 -5.67 -2.14 6.82
CA PRO A 14 -5.06 -2.12 5.50
C PRO A 14 -4.10 -3.30 5.23
N HIS A 15 -3.44 -3.85 6.26
CA HIS A 15 -2.53 -5.01 6.09
C HIS A 15 -3.25 -6.26 5.60
N LYS A 16 -4.56 -6.31 5.80
CA LYS A 16 -5.41 -7.43 5.39
C LYS A 16 -6.04 -7.22 4.02
N ARG A 17 -5.74 -6.13 3.31
CA ARG A 17 -6.21 -5.89 1.94
C ARG A 17 -5.19 -6.42 0.94
N SER A 18 -5.68 -6.90 -0.20
CA SER A 18 -4.85 -7.34 -1.32
C SER A 18 -4.26 -6.19 -2.13
N ARG A 19 -4.93 -5.05 -2.12
CA ARG A 19 -4.58 -3.89 -2.93
C ARG A 19 -4.64 -2.62 -2.08
N LEU A 20 -3.67 -1.74 -2.29
CA LEU A 20 -3.59 -0.44 -1.61
C LEU A 20 -3.35 0.67 -2.63
N TRP A 21 -4.10 1.76 -2.48
CA TRP A 21 -4.01 2.97 -3.32
C TRP A 21 -4.12 4.28 -2.54
N ARG A 22 -4.65 4.26 -1.31
CA ARG A 22 -4.73 5.44 -0.45
C ARG A 22 -3.37 5.66 0.21
N PHE A 23 -2.88 6.88 0.15
CA PHE A 23 -1.56 7.21 0.67
C PHE A 23 -1.43 6.90 2.16
N GLU A 24 -2.46 7.19 2.95
CA GLU A 24 -2.47 6.95 4.40
C GLU A 24 -2.39 5.46 4.74
N ASP A 25 -3.11 4.64 3.99
CA ASP A 25 -3.10 3.19 4.15
C ASP A 25 -1.73 2.61 3.79
N ILE A 26 -1.10 3.13 2.73
CA ILE A 26 0.23 2.70 2.28
C ILE A 26 1.29 3.12 3.31
N GLN A 27 1.25 4.36 3.80
CA GLN A 27 2.14 4.85 4.86
C GLN A 27 1.98 4.01 6.13
N HIS A 28 0.74 3.67 6.50
CA HIS A 28 0.47 2.82 7.66
C HIS A 28 1.10 1.42 7.52
N VAL A 29 0.96 0.80 6.34
CA VAL A 29 1.51 -0.53 6.07
C VAL A 29 3.03 -0.52 6.00
N ILE A 30 3.62 0.48 5.33
CA ILE A 30 5.07 0.60 5.19
C ILE A 30 5.76 0.94 6.52
N SER A 31 5.14 1.78 7.36
CA SER A 31 5.70 2.14 8.67
C SER A 31 5.60 1.00 9.70
N LYS A 32 4.66 0.07 9.51
CA LYS A 32 4.45 -1.08 10.38
C LYS A 32 4.42 -2.38 9.56
N PRO A 33 5.54 -2.78 8.97
CA PRO A 33 5.56 -3.84 7.95
C PRO A 33 5.20 -5.25 8.48
N LYS A 34 4.98 -5.41 9.79
CA LYS A 34 4.56 -6.68 10.40
C LYS A 34 3.17 -7.08 9.91
N GLY A 35 3.10 -8.18 9.14
CA GLY A 35 1.83 -8.85 8.84
C GLY A 35 1.15 -8.41 7.55
N ALA A 36 1.83 -7.68 6.67
CA ALA A 36 1.32 -7.27 5.35
C ALA A 36 1.28 -8.42 4.31
N LYS A 37 1.02 -9.65 4.78
CA LYS A 37 1.04 -10.88 3.99
C LYS A 37 0.00 -10.88 2.88
N ARG A 38 -1.05 -10.07 2.98
CA ARG A 38 -2.12 -10.05 1.99
C ARG A 38 -1.85 -9.07 0.86
N VAL A 39 -0.96 -8.11 1.04
CA VAL A 39 -0.74 -7.03 0.06
C VAL A 39 -0.03 -7.60 -1.17
N GLU A 40 -0.75 -7.59 -2.29
CA GLU A 40 -0.28 -8.07 -3.59
C GLU A 40 -0.04 -6.92 -4.56
N ALA A 41 -0.69 -5.77 -4.38
CA ALA A 41 -0.50 -4.61 -5.23
C ALA A 41 -0.49 -3.28 -4.47
N LEU A 42 0.44 -2.41 -4.85
CA LEU A 42 0.59 -1.05 -4.36
C LEU A 42 0.56 -0.07 -5.53
N SER A 43 -0.31 0.93 -5.44
CA SER A 43 -0.34 2.07 -6.35
C SER A 43 -0.10 3.33 -5.55
N LEU A 44 1.09 3.89 -5.66
CA LEU A 44 1.52 5.05 -4.88
C LEU A 44 1.61 6.30 -5.77
N ASP A 45 0.94 7.35 -5.32
CA ASP A 45 1.10 8.70 -5.87
C ASP A 45 2.37 9.35 -5.31
N MET A 46 3.34 9.55 -6.19
CA MET A 46 4.64 10.13 -5.90
C MET A 46 4.56 11.63 -5.62
N SER A 47 3.48 12.32 -5.99
CA SER A 47 3.29 13.73 -5.61
C SER A 47 3.19 13.90 -4.08
N GLN A 48 2.75 12.85 -3.38
CA GLN A 48 2.56 12.81 -1.93
C GLN A 48 3.78 12.23 -1.17
N ILE A 49 4.87 11.89 -1.87
CA ILE A 49 6.00 11.16 -1.29
C ILE A 49 6.85 11.98 -0.31
N SER A 50 6.68 13.30 -0.26
CA SER A 50 7.40 14.17 0.69
C SER A 50 7.21 13.74 2.15
N TYR A 51 6.15 13.00 2.45
CA TYR A 51 5.85 12.47 3.79
C TYR A 51 6.30 11.01 4.02
N LEU A 52 6.83 10.32 3.00
CA LEU A 52 7.10 8.88 3.03
C LEU A 52 8.52 8.54 2.58
N HIS A 53 9.35 8.07 3.52
CA HIS A 53 10.66 7.51 3.19
C HIS A 53 10.54 6.09 2.62
N LEU A 54 10.67 5.97 1.30
CA LEU A 54 10.72 4.68 0.61
C LEU A 54 12.17 4.23 0.43
N GLY A 55 12.46 3.02 0.90
CA GLY A 55 13.71 2.33 0.61
C GLY A 55 13.47 0.83 0.44
N PRO A 56 14.50 0.05 0.07
CA PRO A 56 14.36 -1.40 -0.09
C PRO A 56 13.78 -2.10 1.15
N LYS A 57 14.13 -1.59 2.35
CA LYS A 57 13.61 -2.10 3.62
C LYS A 57 12.11 -1.90 3.80
N SER A 58 11.53 -0.86 3.19
CA SER A 58 10.09 -0.55 3.24
C SER A 58 9.24 -1.65 2.62
N PHE A 59 9.80 -2.41 1.66
CA PHE A 59 9.10 -3.47 0.95
C PHE A 59 9.47 -4.88 1.41
N LYS A 60 10.41 -5.02 2.35
CA LYS A 60 10.97 -6.32 2.75
C LYS A 60 9.90 -7.31 3.26
N GLU A 61 8.91 -6.82 4.00
CA GLU A 61 7.85 -7.66 4.55
C GLU A 61 6.62 -7.78 3.63
N LEU A 62 6.62 -7.07 2.49
CA LEU A 62 5.60 -7.16 1.45
C LEU A 62 5.95 -8.27 0.45
N TYR A 63 6.24 -9.47 0.96
CA TYR A 63 6.77 -10.58 0.17
C TYR A 63 5.79 -11.14 -0.87
N ASN A 64 4.49 -10.86 -0.73
CA ASN A 64 3.46 -11.23 -1.69
C ASN A 64 3.20 -10.12 -2.73
N LEU A 65 3.96 -9.02 -2.71
CA LEU A 65 3.81 -7.93 -3.66
C LEU A 65 4.18 -8.38 -5.08
N ARG A 66 3.20 -8.34 -5.98
CA ARG A 66 3.32 -8.71 -7.40
C ARG A 66 3.29 -7.50 -8.32
N LEU A 67 2.67 -6.41 -7.87
CA LEU A 67 2.53 -5.18 -8.62
C LEU A 67 2.90 -3.97 -7.77
N LEU A 68 3.89 -3.21 -8.22
CA LEU A 68 4.24 -1.91 -7.66
C LEU A 68 4.12 -0.86 -8.76
N ARG A 69 3.20 0.09 -8.58
CA ARG A 69 2.97 1.19 -9.50
C ARG A 69 3.27 2.50 -8.81
N PHE A 70 4.22 3.25 -9.36
CA PHE A 70 4.43 4.65 -9.04
C PHE A 70 3.78 5.50 -10.12
N TYR A 71 3.04 6.52 -9.72
CA TYR A 71 2.45 7.52 -10.62
C TYR A 71 2.55 8.89 -9.98
N CYS A 72 2.39 9.95 -10.75
CA CYS A 72 2.30 11.30 -10.23
C CYS A 72 1.10 11.92 -10.95
N ASP A 73 0.00 12.12 -10.23
CA ASP A 73 -1.12 12.88 -10.80
C ASP A 73 -0.73 14.36 -10.75
N ARG A 74 -0.80 15.02 -11.91
CA ARG A 74 -0.54 16.46 -12.04
C ARG A 74 -1.76 17.28 -11.65
#